data_AF-A0A0F6YH35-F1
#
_entry.id   AF-A0A0F6YH35-F1
#
_cell.length_a   1.000
_cell.length_b   1.000
_cell.length_c   1.000
_cell.angle_alpha   90.00
_cell.angle_beta   90.00
_cell.angle_gamma   90.00
#
_symmetry.space_group_name_H-M   'P 1'
#
loop_
_entity.id
_entity.type
_entity.pdbx_description
1 polymer ?
#
loop_
_entity_poly.entity_id
_entity_poly.type
_entity_poly.pdbx_seq_one_letter_code
_entity_poly.pdbx_strand_id
1 'polypeptide(L)'
;MSANDGDDRRKRLTTVFGWIAGGALGLLLNYVGFLVVGEGYPTVPTTFVAFLLGAFGGMALADKLGVRGFRPLGIAAGVLLALFLALVVAVLMSPAPEAPL
;
A
#
# COMPACT_ATOMS: atom_id res chain seq x y z
N MET A 1 3.70 -32.31 12.77
CA MET A 1 3.25 -30.99 12.29
C MET A 1 1.72 -31.04 12.25
N SER A 2 1.05 -30.51 13.27
CA SER A 2 -0.42 -30.61 13.35
C SER A 2 -1.07 -29.64 12.35
N ALA A 3 -2.24 -29.97 11.80
CA ALA A 3 -2.94 -29.13 10.82
C ALA A 3 -3.18 -27.68 11.29
N ASN A 4 -3.16 -27.44 12.61
CA ASN A 4 -3.33 -26.13 13.24
C ASN A 4 -2.19 -25.14 12.92
N ASP A 5 -0.97 -25.64 12.74
CA ASP A 5 0.24 -24.81 12.58
C ASP A 5 0.28 -24.09 11.20
N GLY A 6 -0.34 -24.70 10.19
CA GLY A 6 -0.44 -24.15 8.84
C GLY A 6 -1.43 -23.01 8.71
N ASP A 7 -2.56 -23.10 9.41
CA ASP A 7 -3.62 -22.09 9.37
C ASP A 7 -3.25 -20.84 10.17
N ASP A 8 -2.56 -21.00 11.30
CA ASP A 8 -2.02 -19.88 12.07
C ASP A 8 -0.97 -19.10 11.29
N ARG A 9 -0.08 -19.80 10.57
CA ARG A 9 0.91 -19.15 9.69
C ARG A 9 0.24 -18.39 8.54
N ARG A 10 -0.77 -18.98 7.89
CA ARG A 10 -1.53 -18.32 6.82
C ARG A 10 -2.28 -17.10 7.33
N LYS A 11 -2.86 -17.17 8.53
CA LYS A 11 -3.55 -16.04 9.16
C LYS A 11 -2.58 -14.88 9.40
N ARG A 12 -1.41 -15.14 9.99
CA ARG A 12 -0.36 -14.13 10.20
C ARG A 12 0.09 -13.48 8.89
N LEU A 13 0.33 -14.28 7.85
CA LEU A 13 0.73 -13.75 6.54
C LEU A 13 -0.39 -12.95 5.88
N THR A 14 -1.66 -13.35 6.06
CA THR A 14 -2.81 -12.60 5.54
C THR A 14 -2.88 -11.21 6.17
N THR A 15 -2.69 -11.13 7.48
CA THR A 15 -2.60 -9.85 8.20
C THR A 15 -1.45 -9.00 7.65
N VAL A 16 -0.24 -9.56 7.49
CA VAL A 16 0.91 -8.84 6.91
C VAL A 16 0.63 -8.34 5.49
N PHE A 17 -0.01 -9.15 4.64
CA PHE A 17 -0.42 -8.71 3.30
C PHE A 17 -1.45 -7.57 3.38
N GLY A 18 -2.34 -7.59 4.37
CA GLY A 18 -3.24 -6.49 4.68
C GLY A 18 -2.50 -5.19 4.97
N TRP A 19 -1.48 -5.23 5.84
CA TRP A 19 -0.64 -4.07 6.14
C TRP A 19 0.03 -3.50 4.90
N ILE A 20 0.65 -4.37 4.09
CA ILE A 20 1.40 -3.96 2.89
C ILE A 20 0.45 -3.39 1.83
N ALA A 21 -0.63 -4.11 1.52
CA ALA A 21 -1.64 -3.67 0.56
C ALA A 21 -2.27 -2.34 0.98
N GLY A 22 -2.70 -2.26 2.23
CA GLY A 22 -3.32 -1.07 2.79
C GLY A 22 -2.38 0.13 2.80
N GLY A 23 -1.13 -0.04 3.26
CA GLY A 23 -0.14 1.03 3.29
C GLY A 23 0.23 1.53 1.90
N ALA A 24 0.47 0.62 0.94
CA ALA A 24 0.74 0.97 -0.45
C ALA A 24 -0.44 1.73 -1.10
N LEU A 25 -1.68 1.28 -0.86
CA LEU A 25 -2.87 1.97 -1.32
C LEU A 25 -3.00 3.37 -0.70
N GLY A 26 -2.75 3.50 0.60
CA GLY A 26 -2.76 4.78 1.29
C GLY A 26 -1.76 5.78 0.70
N LEU A 27 -0.55 5.31 0.37
CA LEU A 27 0.46 6.13 -0.30
C LEU A 27 0.06 6.56 -1.71
N LEU A 28 -0.53 5.64 -2.49
CA LEU A 28 -1.04 5.96 -3.83
C LEU A 28 -2.14 7.02 -3.78
N LEU A 29 -3.10 6.88 -2.83
CA LEU A 29 -4.17 7.86 -2.65
C LEU A 29 -3.65 9.22 -2.19
N ASN A 30 -2.66 9.24 -1.30
CA ASN A 30 -2.00 10.47 -0.87
C ASN A 30 -1.28 11.17 -2.04
N TYR A 31 -0.64 10.40 -2.93
CA TYR A 31 -0.02 10.94 -4.14
C TYR A 31 -1.06 11.53 -5.11
N VAL A 32 -2.21 10.87 -5.28
CA VAL A 32 -3.33 11.46 -6.03
C VAL A 32 -3.80 12.77 -5.38
N GLY A 33 -3.88 12.82 -4.06
CA GLY A 33 -4.19 14.04 -3.30
C GLY A 33 -3.18 15.17 -3.56
N PHE A 34 -1.89 14.84 -3.58
CA PHE A 34 -0.83 15.78 -3.95
C PHE A 34 -1.02 16.33 -5.37
N LEU A 35 -1.30 15.48 -6.36
CA LEU A 35 -1.52 15.90 -7.75
C LEU A 35 -2.74 16.83 -7.91
N VAL A 36 -3.77 16.66 -7.07
CA VAL A 36 -4.98 17.50 -7.11
C VAL A 36 -4.76 18.85 -6.43
N VAL A 37 -4.02 18.90 -5.32
CA VAL A 37 -3.84 20.12 -4.51
C VAL A 37 -2.63 20.95 -4.95
N GLY A 38 -1.55 20.32 -5.42
CA GLY A 38 -0.33 21.01 -5.87
C GLY A 38 0.56 21.53 -4.74
N GLU A 39 1.26 22.65 -4.98
CA GLU A 39 2.42 23.14 -4.20
C GLU A 39 2.14 23.55 -2.74
N GLY A 40 0.90 23.48 -2.26
CA GLY A 40 0.55 23.70 -0.85
C GLY A 40 0.30 22.43 -0.04
N TYR A 41 0.37 21.24 -0.67
CA TYR A 41 0.00 19.99 -0.02
C TYR A 41 1.07 19.56 1.01
N PRO A 42 0.70 19.36 2.29
CA PRO A 42 1.65 19.02 3.34
C PRO A 42 2.08 17.54 3.26
N THR A 43 2.93 17.23 2.27
CA THR A 43 3.31 15.87 1.89
C THR A 43 3.88 15.05 3.03
N VAL A 44 4.78 15.60 3.85
CA VAL A 44 5.45 14.84 4.92
C VAL A 44 4.45 14.28 5.95
N PRO A 45 3.61 15.10 6.62
CA PRO A 45 2.67 14.58 7.59
C PRO A 45 1.54 13.76 6.94
N THR A 46 1.07 14.13 5.75
CA THR A 46 -0.04 13.39 5.12
C THR A 46 0.41 12.04 4.61
N THR A 47 1.63 11.90 4.11
CA THR A 47 2.19 10.61 3.69
C THR A 47 2.27 9.63 4.85
N PHE A 48 2.75 10.10 6.01
CA PHE A 48 2.81 9.28 7.22
C PHE A 48 1.42 8.84 7.68
N VAL A 49 0.48 9.79 7.78
CA VAL A 49 -0.90 9.50 8.21
C VAL A 49 -1.60 8.58 7.22
N ALA A 50 -1.49 8.84 5.91
CA ALA A 50 -2.11 8.03 4.87
C ALA A 50 -1.55 6.61 4.84
N PHE A 51 -0.24 6.44 5.03
CA PHE A 51 0.36 5.13 5.17
C PHE A 51 -0.18 4.39 6.39
N LEU A 52 -0.23 5.03 7.56
CA LEU A 52 -0.75 4.40 8.78
C LEU A 52 -2.23 4.02 8.65
N LEU A 53 -3.08 4.94 8.19
CA LEU A 53 -4.50 4.68 7.99
C LEU A 53 -4.72 3.56 6.97
N GLY A 54 -3.96 3.57 5.88
CA GLY A 54 -3.97 2.50 4.90
C GLY A 54 -3.56 1.17 5.51
N ALA A 55 -2.42 1.10 6.18
CA ALA A 55 -1.86 -0.13 6.73
C ALA A 55 -2.74 -0.74 7.83
N PHE A 56 -3.22 0.08 8.78
CA PHE A 56 -4.15 -0.38 9.82
C PHE A 56 -5.53 -0.73 9.24
N GLY A 57 -6.01 0.01 8.24
CA GLY A 57 -7.24 -0.33 7.53
C GLY A 57 -7.16 -1.67 6.80
N GLY A 58 -6.05 -1.90 6.10
CA GLY A 58 -5.76 -3.16 5.41
C GLY A 58 -5.57 -4.33 6.36
N MET A 59 -4.95 -4.11 7.52
CA MET A 59 -4.89 -5.08 8.62
C MET A 59 -6.30 -5.47 9.09
N ALA A 60 -7.14 -4.49 9.42
CA ALA A 60 -8.49 -4.73 9.92
C ALA A 60 -9.34 -5.50 8.89
N LEU A 61 -9.15 -5.21 7.59
CA LEU A 61 -9.80 -5.94 6.52
C LEU A 61 -9.28 -7.39 6.41
N ALA A 62 -7.96 -7.59 6.51
CA ALA A 62 -7.34 -8.90 6.50
C ALA A 62 -7.79 -9.78 7.69
N ASP A 63 -7.90 -9.17 8.88
CA ASP A 63 -8.36 -9.87 10.08
C ASP A 63 -9.83 -10.29 9.97
N LYS A 64 -10.68 -9.49 9.31
CA LYS A 64 -12.07 -9.86 8.99
C LYS A 64 -12.15 -11.02 7.99
N LEU A 65 -11.24 -11.06 7.02
CA LEU A 65 -11.25 -12.08 5.96
C LEU A 65 -10.61 -13.42 6.40
N GLY A 66 -9.78 -13.39 7.43
CA GLY A 66 -9.16 -14.58 8.04
C GLY A 66 -8.42 -15.44 7.01
N VAL A 67 -8.41 -16.76 7.21
CA VAL A 67 -7.65 -17.70 6.36
C VAL A 67 -8.11 -17.70 4.89
N ARG A 68 -9.38 -17.34 4.63
CA ARG A 68 -9.94 -17.23 3.27
C ARG A 68 -9.38 -16.04 2.50
N GLY A 69 -8.88 -15.03 3.19
CA GLY A 69 -8.28 -13.83 2.60
C GLY A 69 -6.88 -14.04 2.02
N PHE A 70 -6.17 -15.12 2.38
CA PHE A 70 -4.75 -15.30 2.07
C PHE A 70 -4.40 -15.13 0.58
N ARG A 71 -5.14 -15.78 -0.32
CA ARG A 71 -4.92 -15.69 -1.77
C ARG A 71 -5.27 -14.30 -2.34
N PRO A 72 -6.50 -13.78 -2.17
CA PRO A 72 -6.87 -12.49 -2.75
C PRO A 72 -6.06 -11.32 -2.15
N LEU A 73 -5.78 -11.31 -0.85
CA LEU A 73 -4.92 -10.28 -0.25
C LEU A 73 -3.48 -10.38 -0.71
N GLY A 74 -2.93 -11.58 -0.89
CA GLY A 74 -1.59 -11.76 -1.44
C GLY A 74 -1.47 -11.18 -2.86
N ILE A 75 -2.46 -11.44 -3.71
CA ILE A 75 -2.52 -10.86 -5.07
C ILE A 75 -2.67 -9.34 -5.01
N ALA A 76 -3.60 -8.82 -4.20
CA ALA A 76 -3.81 -7.39 -4.05
C ALA A 76 -2.54 -6.68 -3.53
N ALA A 77 -1.88 -7.23 -2.52
CA ALA A 77 -0.62 -6.70 -1.98
C ALA A 77 0.47 -6.68 -3.06
N GLY A 78 0.64 -7.77 -3.81
CA GLY A 78 1.60 -7.85 -4.90
C GLY A 78 1.34 -6.83 -6.00
N VAL A 79 0.08 -6.69 -6.44
CA VAL A 79 -0.32 -5.72 -7.47
C VAL A 79 -0.10 -4.29 -6.98
N LEU A 80 -0.55 -3.96 -5.77
CA LEU A 80 -0.41 -2.61 -5.21
C LEU A 80 1.06 -2.24 -5.01
N LEU A 81 1.89 -3.19 -4.56
CA LEU A 81 3.32 -2.98 -4.44
C LEU A 81 3.99 -2.79 -5.81
N ALA A 82 3.62 -3.58 -6.81
CA ALA A 82 4.13 -3.45 -8.17
C ALA A 82 3.75 -2.09 -8.79
N LEU A 83 2.50 -1.65 -8.61
CA LEU A 83 2.05 -0.33 -9.05
C LEU A 83 2.80 0.80 -8.34
N PHE A 84 2.99 0.67 -7.03
CA PHE A 84 3.75 1.65 -6.26
C PHE A 84 5.20 1.73 -6.73
N LEU A 85 5.87 0.60 -6.92
CA LEU A 85 7.25 0.56 -7.43
C LEU A 85 7.33 1.11 -8.86
N ALA A 86 6.40 0.75 -9.74
CA ALA A 86 6.33 1.27 -11.09
C ALA A 86 6.16 2.80 -11.09
N LEU A 87 5.31 3.33 -10.20
CA LEU A 87 5.14 4.77 -10.03
C LEU A 87 6.43 5.44 -9.55
N VAL A 88 7.10 4.89 -8.54
CA VAL A 88 8.39 5.41 -8.06
C VAL A 88 9.42 5.44 -9.19
N VAL A 89 9.53 4.35 -9.97
CA VAL A 89 10.43 4.30 -11.13
C VAL A 89 10.04 5.35 -12.17
N ALA A 90 8.76 5.49 -12.50
CA ALA A 90 8.30 6.48 -13.46
C ALA A 90 8.63 7.91 -13.03
N VAL A 91 8.46 8.23 -11.74
CA VAL A 91 8.81 9.54 -11.17
C VAL A 91 10.32 9.78 -11.24
N LEU A 92 11.14 8.79 -10.87
CA LEU A 92 12.60 8.91 -10.91
C LEU A 92 13.17 8.99 -12.33
N MET A 93 12.47 8.38 -13.32
CA MET A 93 12.86 8.44 -14.73
C MET A 93 12.23 9.62 -15.49
N SER A 94 11.38 10.42 -14.84
CA SER A 94 10.75 11.58 -15.48
C SER A 94 11.81 12.67 -15.72
N PRO A 95 12.00 13.13 -16.97
CA PRO A 95 12.95 14.20 -17.26
C PRO A 95 12.56 15.48 -16.53
N ALA A 96 13.57 16.25 -16.08
CA ALA A 96 13.34 17.55 -15.45
C ALA A 96 12.55 18.46 -16.41
N PRO A 97 11.57 19.24 -15.90
CA PRO A 97 10.84 20.19 -16.75
C PRO A 97 11.83 21.13 -17.42
N GLU A 98 11.77 21.23 -18.75
CA GLU A 98 12.58 22.17 -19.53
C GLU A 98 12.33 23.58 -18.97
N ALA A 99 13.40 24.23 -18.50
CA ALA A 99 13.32 25.61 -18.05
C ALA A 99 12.83 26.47 -19.23
N PRO A 100 11.77 27.29 -19.06
CA PRO A 100 11.36 28.22 -20.10
C PRO A 100 12.51 29.22 -20.32
N LEU A 101 13.00 29.26 -21.57
CA LEU A 101 13.98 30.24 -22.06
C LEU A 101 13.43 31.67 -21.98
#